data_AF-A0A4R3W121-F1
#
_entry.id   AF-A0A4R3W121-F1
#
_cell.length_a   1.000
_cell.length_b   1.000
_cell.length_c   1.000
_cell.angle_alpha   90.00
_cell.angle_beta   90.00
_cell.angle_gamma   90.00
#
_symmetry.space_group_name_H-M   'P 1'
#
loop_
_entity.id
_entity.type
_entity.pdbx_description
1 polymer ?
#
loop_
_entity_poly.entity_id
_entity_poly.type
_entity_poly.pdbx_seq_one_letter_code
_entity_poly.pdbx_strand_id
1 'polypeptide(L)'
;MKDQLELKHLAPYLPYGLTVILGTTERNITAVSIDSRFVFVDAYKGSRDKQTAGIENIKPILRPLSDLTKEIVHNGEKFVFSDVYLSNTTIKKILGQDCSTFNNFLNDVDYNSIQFLFKYHLDVFGLIDKGLAISYKEAGL
;
A
#
# COMPACT_ATOMS: atom_id res chain seq x y z
N MET A 1 -6.29 -21.38 6.70
CA MET A 1 -6.95 -20.14 7.18
C MET A 1 -7.12 -19.23 5.98
N LYS A 2 -8.22 -18.50 5.88
CA LYS A 2 -8.44 -17.52 4.80
C LYS A 2 -7.52 -16.32 5.04
N ASP A 3 -6.80 -15.84 4.02
CA ASP A 3 -6.01 -14.62 4.13
C ASP A 3 -6.91 -13.44 4.53
N GLN A 4 -6.43 -12.61 5.46
CA GLN A 4 -7.16 -11.47 5.98
C GLN A 4 -6.23 -10.26 6.10
N LEU A 5 -6.80 -9.08 5.91
CA LEU A 5 -6.11 -7.83 6.15
C LEU A 5 -5.87 -7.66 7.66
N GLU A 6 -4.70 -7.13 8.03
CA GLU A 6 -4.24 -6.99 9.42
C GLU A 6 -3.57 -5.62 9.58
N LEU A 7 -3.44 -5.17 10.84
CA LEU A 7 -2.82 -3.89 11.17
C LEU A 7 -1.41 -3.73 10.56
N LYS A 8 -0.59 -4.78 10.61
CA LYS A 8 0.78 -4.78 10.07
C LYS A 8 0.84 -4.55 8.56
N HIS A 9 -0.23 -4.84 7.83
CA HIS A 9 -0.34 -4.59 6.40
C HIS A 9 -0.65 -3.12 6.08
N LEU A 10 -1.23 -2.37 7.02
CA LEU A 10 -1.66 -0.97 6.84
C LEU A 10 -0.65 0.01 7.41
N ALA A 11 -0.19 -0.26 8.64
CA ALA A 11 0.60 0.67 9.44
C ALA A 11 1.81 1.30 8.71
N PRO A 12 2.59 0.55 7.90
CA PRO A 12 3.76 1.12 7.24
C PRO A 12 3.44 2.20 6.20
N TYR A 13 2.25 2.18 5.61
CA TYR A 13 1.82 3.13 4.58
C TYR A 13 1.18 4.41 5.17
N LEU A 14 0.74 4.38 6.43
CA LEU A 14 0.01 5.49 7.05
C LEU A 14 0.73 6.84 7.01
N PRO A 15 2.05 6.93 7.28
CA PRO A 15 2.77 8.20 7.22
C PRO A 15 2.78 8.84 5.82
N TYR A 16 2.40 8.09 4.79
CA TYR A 16 2.46 8.50 3.39
C TYR A 16 1.07 8.74 2.76
N GLY A 17 0.00 8.66 3.56
CA GLY A 17 -1.36 8.92 3.10
C GLY A 17 -2.02 7.73 2.42
N LEU A 18 -2.17 6.62 3.15
CA LEU A 18 -2.79 5.41 2.62
C LEU A 18 -4.27 5.64 2.25
N THR A 19 -4.58 5.46 0.98
CA THR A 19 -5.94 5.51 0.45
C THR A 19 -6.56 4.12 0.38
N VAL A 20 -7.87 4.04 0.62
CA VAL A 20 -8.67 2.81 0.59
C VAL A 20 -9.99 3.01 -0.15
N ILE A 21 -10.53 1.91 -0.65
CA ILE A 21 -11.95 1.81 -1.01
C ILE A 21 -12.73 1.29 0.20
N LEU A 22 -13.74 2.05 0.61
CA LEU A 22 -14.74 1.66 1.60
C LEU A 22 -16.11 1.61 0.92
N GLY A 23 -16.67 0.41 0.75
CA GLY A 23 -17.84 0.19 -0.10
C GLY A 23 -17.53 0.57 -1.55
N THR A 24 -18.07 1.70 -2.01
CA THR A 24 -17.84 2.24 -3.37
C THR A 24 -17.13 3.58 -3.37
N THR A 25 -16.64 4.04 -2.22
CA THR A 25 -16.02 5.36 -2.12
C THR A 25 -14.57 5.29 -1.69
N GLU A 26 -13.76 6.13 -2.32
CA GLU A 26 -12.37 6.37 -1.93
C GLU A 26 -12.31 7.20 -0.64
N ARG A 27 -11.41 6.81 0.27
CA ARG A 27 -11.17 7.48 1.56
C ARG A 27 -9.69 7.41 1.90
N ASN A 28 -9.20 8.38 2.66
CA ASN A 28 -7.86 8.30 3.25
C ASN A 28 -7.95 7.73 4.66
N ILE A 29 -7.06 6.80 5.01
CA ILE A 29 -6.91 6.37 6.41
C ILE A 29 -6.15 7.46 7.16
N THR A 30 -6.71 7.88 8.29
CA THR A 30 -6.14 8.92 9.17
C THR A 30 -5.55 8.33 10.45
N ALA A 31 -6.04 7.18 10.90
CA ALA A 31 -5.47 6.44 12.03
C ALA A 31 -5.88 4.95 12.01
N VAL A 32 -5.20 4.15 12.81
CA VAL A 32 -5.50 2.72 13.02
C VAL A 32 -5.62 2.44 14.50
N SER A 33 -6.59 1.59 14.90
CA SER A 33 -6.68 1.11 16.28
C SER A 33 -5.65 -0.01 16.50
N ILE A 34 -5.00 0.01 17.66
CA ILE A 34 -4.02 -1.01 18.08
C ILE A 34 -4.71 -2.18 18.78
N ASP A 35 -5.81 -1.92 19.48
CA ASP A 35 -6.52 -2.88 20.32
C ASP A 35 -7.80 -3.44 19.67
N SER A 36 -8.23 -2.86 18.53
CA SER A 36 -9.47 -3.19 17.84
C SER A 36 -9.24 -3.26 16.32
N ARG A 37 -10.01 -4.09 15.61
CA ARG A 37 -9.90 -4.26 14.14
C ARG A 37 -10.60 -3.14 13.36
N PHE A 38 -10.39 -1.89 13.76
CA PHE A 38 -10.98 -0.72 13.11
C PHE A 38 -9.90 0.29 12.67
N VAL A 39 -10.20 1.01 11.61
CA VAL A 39 -9.43 2.17 11.13
C VAL A 39 -10.27 3.43 11.23
N PHE A 40 -9.60 4.57 11.30
CA PHE A 40 -10.21 5.88 11.12
C PHE A 40 -9.96 6.35 9.71
N VAL A 41 -11.00 6.85 9.05
CA VAL A 41 -10.91 7.42 7.70
C VAL A 41 -11.19 8.92 7.73
N ASP A 42 -10.98 9.62 6.63
CA ASP A 42 -11.37 11.02 6.49
C ASP A 42 -12.90 11.19 6.32
N ALA A 43 -13.36 12.40 6.65
CA ALA A 43 -14.78 12.73 6.59
C ALA A 43 -15.25 12.84 5.14
N TYR A 44 -16.43 12.30 4.85
CA TYR A 44 -17.15 12.76 3.67
C TYR A 44 -17.52 14.24 3.85
N LYS A 45 -17.34 15.05 2.80
CA LYS A 45 -17.62 16.50 2.83
C LYS A 45 -19.08 16.74 3.25
N GLY A 46 -19.28 17.29 4.46
CA GLY A 46 -20.60 17.55 5.06
C GLY A 46 -21.08 16.56 6.13
N SER A 47 -20.28 15.54 6.47
CA SER A 47 -20.62 14.55 7.50
C SER A 47 -20.35 15.04 8.94
N ARG A 48 -21.20 14.63 9.89
CA ARG A 48 -21.02 14.78 11.35
C ARG A 48 -20.68 13.44 12.05
N ASP A 49 -20.61 12.34 11.31
CA ASP A 49 -20.53 10.99 11.89
C ASP A 49 -19.11 10.52 12.21
N LYS A 50 -19.04 9.53 13.11
CA LYS A 50 -17.80 8.83 13.48
C LYS A 50 -17.20 8.14 12.26
N GLN A 51 -15.97 8.51 11.94
CA GLN A 51 -15.25 8.10 10.73
C GLN A 51 -14.46 6.81 10.97
N THR A 52 -15.14 5.73 11.35
CA THR A 52 -14.49 4.44 11.63
C THR A 52 -15.01 3.35 10.70
N ALA A 53 -14.11 2.50 10.20
CA ALA A 53 -14.46 1.35 9.39
C ALA A 53 -13.76 0.09 9.92
N GLY A 54 -14.42 -1.06 9.86
CA GLY A 54 -13.77 -2.35 10.13
C GLY A 54 -12.69 -2.61 9.08
N ILE A 55 -11.53 -3.12 9.50
CA ILE A 55 -10.41 -3.44 8.60
C ILE A 55 -10.85 -4.40 7.49
N GLU A 56 -11.78 -5.31 7.78
CA GLU A 56 -12.36 -6.25 6.83
C GLU A 56 -13.25 -5.61 5.75
N ASN A 57 -13.67 -4.35 5.94
CA ASN A 57 -14.57 -3.63 5.03
C ASN A 57 -13.85 -2.66 4.10
N ILE A 58 -12.52 -2.55 4.22
CA ILE A 58 -11.69 -1.68 3.38
C ILE A 58 -10.82 -2.50 2.43
N LYS A 59 -10.47 -1.89 1.30
CA LYS A 59 -9.43 -2.38 0.40
C LYS A 59 -8.40 -1.28 0.16
N PRO A 60 -7.14 -1.45 0.61
CA PRO A 60 -6.05 -0.55 0.25
C PRO A 60 -5.91 -0.40 -1.25
N ILE A 61 -5.65 0.82 -1.71
CA ILE A 61 -5.26 1.08 -3.10
C ILE A 61 -3.73 1.10 -3.14
N LEU A 62 -3.16 0.12 -3.82
CA LEU A 62 -1.71 -0.09 -3.89
C LEU A 62 -1.25 -0.22 -5.33
N ARG A 63 0.05 -0.12 -5.55
CA ARG A 63 0.70 -0.36 -6.84
C ARG A 63 1.35 -1.74 -6.83
N PRO A 64 1.21 -2.53 -7.90
CA PRO A 64 1.93 -3.80 -7.99
C PRO A 64 3.43 -3.55 -8.03
N LEU A 65 4.24 -4.44 -7.44
CA LEU A 65 5.71 -4.32 -7.46
C LEU A 65 6.28 -4.24 -8.88
N SER A 66 5.60 -4.84 -9.87
CA SER A 66 5.97 -4.74 -11.28
C SER A 66 5.99 -3.32 -11.84
N ASP A 67 5.42 -2.33 -11.15
CA ASP A 67 5.50 -0.92 -11.54
C ASP A 67 6.88 -0.31 -11.23
N LEU A 68 7.76 -0.98 -10.47
CA LEU A 68 9.15 -0.56 -10.22
C LEU A 68 9.98 -0.35 -11.50
N THR A 69 9.68 -1.14 -12.54
CA THR A 69 10.41 -1.11 -13.81
C THR A 69 9.63 -0.43 -14.93
N LYS A 70 8.50 0.22 -14.60
CA LYS A 70 7.65 0.90 -15.56
C LYS A 70 7.75 2.40 -15.36
N GLU A 71 7.51 3.15 -16.42
CA GLU A 71 7.28 4.59 -16.33
C GLU A 71 5.95 4.82 -15.59
N ILE A 72 6.00 5.60 -14.52
CA ILE A 72 4.81 6.01 -13.76
C ILE A 72 4.69 7.53 -13.77
N VAL A 73 3.45 8.02 -13.68
CA VAL A 73 3.16 9.44 -13.44
C VAL A 73 2.91 9.62 -11.95
N HIS A 74 3.66 10.51 -11.31
CA HIS A 74 3.45 10.89 -9.92
C HIS A 74 3.66 12.40 -9.80
N ASN A 75 2.66 13.10 -9.25
CA ASN A 75 2.61 14.57 -9.20
C ASN A 75 2.80 15.26 -10.56
N GLY A 76 2.34 14.63 -11.65
CA GLY A 76 2.46 15.17 -13.02
C GLY A 76 3.80 14.93 -13.70
N GLU A 77 4.79 14.35 -13.00
CA GLU A 77 6.07 13.99 -13.57
C GLU A 77 6.15 12.50 -13.87
N LYS A 78 6.77 12.19 -15.02
CA LYS A 78 7.03 10.81 -15.46
C LYS A 78 8.41 10.38 -15.00
N PHE A 79 8.50 9.24 -14.31
CA PHE A 79 9.79 8.64 -14.00
C PHE A 79 9.71 7.12 -13.87
N VAL A 80 10.87 6.47 -13.94
CA VAL A 80 11.07 5.05 -13.59
C VAL A 80 11.83 4.99 -12.27
N PHE A 81 11.41 4.11 -11.36
CA PHE A 81 12.00 4.02 -10.03
C PHE A 81 13.49 3.67 -10.03
N SER A 82 13.93 2.85 -11.01
CA SER A 82 15.34 2.50 -11.22
C SER A 82 16.24 3.68 -11.49
N ASP A 83 15.69 4.72 -12.11
CA ASP A 83 16.48 5.80 -12.67
C ASP A 83 16.72 6.90 -11.64
N VAL A 84 15.88 6.94 -10.60
CA VAL A 84 15.85 8.06 -9.64
C VAL A 84 16.13 7.62 -8.21
N TYR A 85 15.70 6.41 -7.80
CA TYR A 85 15.62 6.09 -6.37
C TYR A 85 16.24 4.75 -5.98
N LEU A 86 16.19 3.73 -6.83
CA LEU A 86 16.66 2.38 -6.49
C LEU A 86 17.67 1.88 -7.51
N SER A 87 18.78 1.29 -7.05
CA SER A 87 19.72 0.64 -7.96
C SER A 87 19.06 -0.54 -8.69
N ASN A 88 19.49 -0.82 -9.91
CA ASN A 88 19.05 -2.01 -10.67
C ASN A 88 19.26 -3.31 -9.87
N THR A 89 20.31 -3.38 -9.05
CA THR A 89 20.57 -4.53 -8.16
C THR A 89 19.50 -4.66 -7.09
N THR A 90 19.09 -3.55 -6.47
CA THR A 90 18.04 -3.51 -5.45
C THR A 90 16.69 -3.91 -6.04
N ILE A 91 16.34 -3.39 -7.23
CA ILE A 91 15.09 -3.76 -7.92
C ILE A 91 15.05 -5.25 -8.26
N LYS A 92 16.16 -5.80 -8.78
CA LYS A 92 16.24 -7.24 -9.08
C LYS A 92 16.03 -8.10 -7.84
N LYS A 93 16.56 -7.68 -6.68
CA LYS A 93 16.27 -8.34 -5.41
C LYS A 93 14.77 -8.28 -5.12
N ILE A 94 14.20 -7.07 -5.04
CA ILE A 94 12.77 -6.87 -4.73
C ILE A 94 11.85 -7.71 -5.64
N LEU A 95 12.06 -7.66 -6.96
CA LEU A 95 11.22 -8.37 -7.92
C LEU A 95 11.46 -9.88 -7.94
N GLY A 96 12.64 -10.33 -7.50
CA GLY A 96 12.97 -11.75 -7.38
C GLY A 96 12.59 -12.36 -6.04
N GLN A 97 12.15 -11.56 -5.06
CA GLN A 97 11.73 -12.03 -3.75
C GLN A 97 10.34 -12.65 -3.80
N ASP A 98 10.19 -13.78 -3.12
CA ASP A 98 8.87 -14.31 -2.82
C ASP A 98 8.18 -13.41 -1.78
N CYS A 99 7.14 -12.71 -2.22
CA CYS A 99 6.31 -11.83 -1.40
C CYS A 99 5.37 -12.60 -0.46
N SER A 100 5.37 -13.94 -0.50
CA SER A 100 4.54 -14.78 0.37
C SER A 100 4.82 -14.53 1.87
N THR A 101 6.05 -14.11 2.22
CA THR A 101 6.39 -13.67 3.57
C THR A 101 7.24 -12.39 3.59
N PHE A 102 6.67 -11.32 4.15
CA PHE A 102 7.33 -10.01 4.34
C PHE A 102 8.70 -10.06 5.03
N ASN A 103 8.96 -11.09 5.85
CA ASN A 103 10.26 -11.27 6.50
C ASN A 103 11.43 -11.45 5.51
N ASN A 104 11.19 -12.00 4.32
CA ASN A 104 12.22 -12.14 3.30
C ASN A 104 12.65 -10.77 2.75
N PHE A 105 11.70 -9.85 2.57
CA PHE A 105 11.97 -8.47 2.19
C PHE A 105 12.84 -7.75 3.22
N LEU A 106 12.55 -7.92 4.51
CA LEU A 106 13.28 -7.25 5.60
C LEU A 106 14.76 -7.63 5.70
N ASN A 107 15.14 -8.83 5.26
CA ASN A 107 16.52 -9.31 5.36
C ASN A 107 17.40 -8.86 4.19
N ASP A 108 16.83 -8.72 2.99
CA ASP A 108 17.61 -8.53 1.76
C ASP A 108 17.52 -7.12 1.16
N VAL A 109 16.55 -6.32 1.62
CA VAL A 109 16.29 -4.96 1.17
C VAL A 109 16.63 -3.99 2.31
N ASP A 110 17.44 -2.98 2.02
CA ASP A 110 17.81 -2.00 3.03
C ASP A 110 16.60 -1.16 3.47
N TYR A 111 16.68 -0.61 4.68
CA TYR A 111 15.56 0.12 5.28
C TYR A 111 15.11 1.33 4.45
N ASN A 112 16.03 2.05 3.79
CA ASN A 112 15.66 3.20 2.96
C ASN A 112 14.84 2.74 1.75
N SER A 113 15.25 1.64 1.11
CA SER A 113 14.50 1.02 0.03
C SER A 113 13.12 0.51 0.51
N ILE A 114 13.01 -0.02 1.73
CA ILE A 114 11.70 -0.41 2.29
C ILE A 114 10.80 0.81 2.52
N GLN A 115 11.31 1.87 3.15
CA GLN A 115 10.58 3.12 3.35
C GLN A 115 10.13 3.72 2.01
N PHE A 116 10.98 3.61 1.00
CA PHE A 116 10.67 4.01 -0.36
C PHE A 116 9.43 3.27 -0.91
N LEU A 117 9.40 1.93 -0.79
CA LEU A 117 8.28 1.13 -1.27
C LEU A 117 6.96 1.53 -0.59
N PHE A 118 7.00 1.81 0.72
CA PHE A 118 5.83 2.31 1.45
C PHE A 118 5.40 3.70 1.02
N LYS A 119 6.36 4.62 0.84
CA LYS A 119 6.09 5.99 0.38
C LYS A 119 5.33 6.03 -0.95
N TYR A 120 5.67 5.12 -1.86
CA TYR A 120 5.03 5.03 -3.17
C TYR A 120 3.90 3.99 -3.23
N HIS A 121 3.46 3.49 -2.08
CA HIS A 121 2.33 2.56 -1.94
C HIS A 121 2.48 1.28 -2.77
N LEU A 122 3.69 0.73 -2.86
CA LEU A 122 3.90 -0.55 -3.52
C LEU A 122 3.44 -1.71 -2.64
N ASP A 123 2.84 -2.73 -3.24
CA ASP A 123 2.31 -3.91 -2.57
C ASP A 123 3.41 -4.89 -2.15
N VAL A 124 4.09 -4.59 -1.04
CA VAL A 124 5.17 -5.44 -0.51
C VAL A 124 4.68 -6.67 0.25
N PHE A 125 3.37 -6.81 0.45
CA PHE A 125 2.74 -7.91 1.20
C PHE A 125 1.95 -8.88 0.28
N GLY A 126 1.91 -8.61 -1.02
CA GLY A 126 1.15 -9.38 -2.01
C GLY A 126 -0.36 -9.35 -1.78
N LEU A 127 -0.89 -8.23 -1.29
CA LEU A 127 -2.31 -8.05 -0.97
C LEU A 127 -3.19 -7.99 -2.21
N ILE A 128 -2.67 -7.49 -3.33
CA ILE A 128 -3.40 -7.40 -4.60
C ILE A 128 -3.73 -8.81 -5.10
N ASP A 129 -2.71 -9.69 -5.19
CA ASP A 129 -2.89 -11.08 -5.63
C ASP A 129 -3.78 -11.89 -4.68
N LYS A 130 -3.78 -11.54 -3.39
CA LYS A 130 -4.69 -12.11 -2.37
C LYS A 130 -6.11 -11.54 -2.41
N GLY A 131 -6.38 -10.54 -3.26
CA GLY A 131 -7.68 -9.85 -3.36
C GLY A 131 -8.04 -8.97 -2.15
N LEU A 132 -7.05 -8.68 -1.30
CA LEU A 132 -7.17 -7.84 -0.10
C LEU A 132 -6.90 -6.35 -0.38
N ALA A 133 -6.26 -6.03 -1.50
CA ALA A 133 -6.04 -4.67 -2.00
C ALA A 133 -6.55 -4.54 -3.45
N ILE A 134 -6.65 -3.31 -3.94
CA ILE A 134 -6.99 -2.97 -5.34
C ILE A 134 -5.78 -2.30 -5.96
N SER A 135 -5.47 -2.61 -7.23
CA SER A 135 -4.39 -1.93 -7.94
C SER A 135 -4.79 -0.51 -8.35
N TYR A 136 -3.86 0.45 -8.36
CA TYR A 136 -4.18 1.84 -8.75
C TYR A 136 -4.89 1.95 -10.12
N LYS A 137 -4.54 1.07 -11.06
CA LYS A 137 -5.16 0.99 -12.39
C LYS A 137 -6.61 0.53 -12.33
N GLU A 138 -6.91 -0.47 -11.50
CA GLU A 138 -8.28 -0.96 -11.29
C GLU A 138 -9.16 0.08 -10.58
N ALA A 139 -8.56 0.92 -9.73
CA ALA A 139 -9.26 2.03 -9.10
C ALA A 139 -9.60 3.20 -10.06
N GLY A 140 -9.08 3.18 -11.29
CA GLY A 140 -9.27 4.25 -12.27
C GLY A 140 -8.44 5.50 -12.00
N LEU A 141 -7.33 5.35 -11.25
CA LEU A 141 -6.37 6.40 -10.90
C LEU A 141 -5.11 6.33 -11.78
#